data_AF-A0A537EM42-F1
#
_entry.id   AF-A0A537EM42-F1
#
_cell.length_a   1.000
_cell.length_b   1.000
_cell.length_c   1.000
_cell.angle_alpha   90.00
_cell.angle_beta   90.00
_cell.angle_gamma   90.00
#
_symmetry.space_group_name_H-M   'P 1'
#
loop_
_entity.id
_entity.type
_entity.pdbx_description
1 polymer ?
#
loop_
_entity_poly.entity_id
_entity_poly.type
_entity_poly.pdbx_seq_one_letter_code
_entity_poly.pdbx_strand_id
1 'polypeptide(L)' 'MHSRNYREILLALCLLSFLLFPNIFHDAKASPRIIHVPLDYSTIQAAVNASSPGDTILVGAGTYNETVTVGKNL' A
#
# COMPACT_ATOMS: atom_id res chain seq x y z
N MET A 1 -20.96 22.54 41.60
CA MET A 1 -21.97 21.94 40.67
C MET A 1 -21.72 22.42 39.24
N HIS A 2 -20.54 22.15 38.66
CA HIS A 2 -20.17 22.58 37.29
C HIS A 2 -19.26 21.57 36.56
N SER A 3 -18.58 20.66 37.26
CA SER A 3 -17.66 19.67 36.66
C SER A 3 -18.34 18.55 35.85
N ARG A 4 -19.65 18.35 36.06
CA ARG A 4 -20.43 17.23 35.51
C ARG A 4 -20.69 17.35 34.00
N ASN A 5 -20.62 18.57 33.45
CA ASN A 5 -20.99 18.89 32.07
C ASN A 5 -19.79 18.83 31.12
N TYR A 6 -18.56 19.07 31.62
CA TYR A 6 -17.34 19.08 30.77
C TYR A 6 -16.99 17.69 30.22
N ARG A 7 -17.25 16.61 30.98
CA ARG A 7 -17.03 15.25 30.48
C ARG A 7 -17.96 14.89 29.33
N GLU A 8 -19.23 15.26 29.40
CA GLU A 8 -20.20 14.97 28.34
C GLU A 8 -19.89 15.82 27.09
N ILE A 9 -19.48 17.08 27.30
CA ILE A 9 -19.02 17.97 26.23
C ILE A 9 -17.74 17.42 25.58
N LEU A 10 -16.78 16.93 26.38
CA LEU A 10 -15.52 16.37 25.88
C LEU A 10 -15.75 15.04 25.13
N LEU A 11 -16.64 14.19 25.64
CA LEU A 11 -17.04 12.94 24.98
C LEU A 11 -17.80 13.23 23.68
N ALA A 12 -18.71 14.20 23.68
CA ALA A 12 -19.44 14.62 22.48
C ALA A 12 -18.51 15.19 21.40
N LEU A 13 -17.48 15.96 21.79
CA LEU A 13 -16.47 16.47 20.86
C LEU A 13 -15.58 15.35 20.26
N CYS A 14 -15.24 14.31 21.04
CA CYS A 14 -14.51 13.14 20.55
C CYS A 14 -15.34 12.28 19.59
N LEU A 15 -16.63 12.12 19.83
CA LEU A 15 -17.51 11.36 18.93
C LEU A 15 -17.82 12.14 17.65
N LEU A 16 -17.99 13.45 17.77
CA LEU A 16 -18.22 14.33 16.63
C LEU A 16 -16.99 14.42 15.71
N SER A 17 -15.79 14.43 16.29
CA SER A 17 -14.57 14.37 15.48
C SER A 17 -14.46 13.03 14.74
N PHE A 18 -14.76 11.90 15.38
CA PHE A 18 -14.77 10.58 14.73
C PHE A 18 -15.81 10.43 13.60
N LEU A 19 -16.92 11.17 13.67
CA LEU A 19 -17.96 11.19 12.62
C LEU A 19 -17.68 12.20 11.48
N LEU A 20 -16.90 13.26 11.74
CA LEU A 20 -16.53 14.29 10.76
C LEU A 20 -15.25 14.00 9.99
N PHE A 21 -14.46 13.01 10.41
CA PHE A 21 -13.37 12.48 9.60
C PHE A 21 -13.93 11.36 8.73
N PRO A 22 -14.29 11.61 7.46
CA PRO A 22 -14.49 10.49 6.54
C PRO A 22 -13.22 9.65 6.62
N ASN A 23 -13.36 8.34 6.77
CA ASN A 23 -12.23 7.42 6.67
C ASN A 23 -11.53 7.74 5.37
N ILE A 24 -10.44 8.52 5.45
CA ILE A 24 -9.61 8.75 4.29
C ILE A 24 -8.79 7.47 4.18
N PHE A 25 -9.45 6.42 3.71
CA PHE A 25 -8.81 5.39 2.94
C PHE A 25 -8.24 6.11 1.74
N HIS A 26 -7.12 6.81 1.96
CA HIS A 26 -6.23 7.14 0.90
C HIS A 26 -5.85 5.77 0.36
N ASP A 27 -6.34 5.45 -0.83
CA ASP A 27 -5.62 4.58 -1.73
C ASP A 27 -4.17 5.05 -1.64
N ALA A 28 -3.34 4.32 -0.90
CA ALA A 28 -1.92 4.55 -0.93
C ALA A 28 -1.53 4.09 -2.33
N LYS A 29 -1.70 4.98 -3.31
CA LYS A 29 -1.11 4.87 -4.63
C LYS A 29 0.38 4.87 -4.35
N ALA A 30 0.92 3.68 -4.07
CA ALA A 30 2.35 3.47 -4.03
C ALA A 30 2.87 4.08 -5.33
N SER A 31 3.79 5.05 -5.22
CA SER A 31 4.42 5.57 -6.41
C SER A 31 5.02 4.37 -7.16
N PRO A 32 4.81 4.27 -8.48
CA PRO A 32 5.50 3.31 -9.32
C PRO A 32 6.96 3.17 -8.90
N ARG A 33 7.39 1.95 -8.56
CA ARG A 33 8.79 1.67 -8.22
C ARG A 33 9.46 0.83 -9.30
N ILE A 34 10.78 0.90 -9.35
CA ILE A 34 11.60 0.00 -10.17
C ILE A 34 12.01 -1.19 -9.32
N ILE A 35 11.73 -2.40 -9.81
CA ILE A 35 12.14 -3.68 -9.23
C ILE A 35 13.27 -4.25 -10.09
N HIS A 36 14.42 -4.50 -9.51
CA HIS A 36 15.60 -4.99 -10.21
C HIS A 36 15.73 -6.50 -10.05
N VAL A 37 15.87 -7.22 -11.17
CA VAL A 37 16.24 -8.63 -11.17
C VAL A 37 17.69 -8.72 -11.68
N PRO A 38 18.63 -9.37 -10.97
CA PRO A 38 18.42 -10.23 -9.81
C PRO A 38 18.56 -9.54 -8.43
N LEU A 39 18.75 -8.22 -8.39
CA LEU A 39 19.16 -7.50 -7.16
C LEU A 39 18.09 -7.54 -6.05
N ASP A 40 16.83 -7.26 -6.38
CA ASP A 40 15.71 -7.27 -5.43
C ASP A 40 15.07 -8.67 -5.32
N TYR A 41 15.00 -9.40 -6.44
CA TYR A 41 14.49 -10.76 -6.52
C TYR A 41 15.37 -11.59 -7.45
N SER A 42 15.71 -12.81 -7.05
CA SER A 42 16.57 -13.71 -7.82
C SER A 42 15.93 -14.26 -9.10
N THR A 43 14.60 -14.20 -9.22
CA THR A 43 13.84 -14.71 -10.38
C THR A 43 12.87 -13.67 -10.91
N ILE A 44 12.55 -13.75 -12.20
CA ILE A 44 11.58 -12.86 -12.85
C ILE A 44 10.18 -13.12 -12.28
N GLN A 45 9.81 -14.38 -12.02
CA GLN A 45 8.49 -14.68 -11.45
C GLN A 45 8.30 -14.11 -10.04
N ALA A 46 9.35 -14.08 -9.21
CA ALA A 46 9.25 -13.46 -7.89
C ALA A 46 9.03 -11.94 -7.97
N ALA A 47 9.72 -11.27 -8.91
CA ALA A 47 9.49 -9.86 -9.18
C ALA A 47 8.07 -9.58 -9.70
N VAL A 48 7.55 -10.44 -10.60
CA VAL A 48 6.15 -10.36 -11.05
C VAL A 48 5.21 -10.51 -9.86
N ASN A 49 5.37 -11.53 -9.01
CA ASN A 49 4.50 -11.74 -7.87
C ASN A 49 4.48 -10.54 -6.90
N ALA A 50 5.61 -9.83 -6.77
CA ALA A 50 5.77 -8.69 -5.86
C ALA A 50 5.49 -7.31 -6.46
N SER A 51 5.18 -7.19 -7.75
CA SER A 51 4.91 -5.89 -8.36
C SER A 51 3.51 -5.36 -8.04
N SER A 52 3.34 -4.05 -8.01
CA SER A 52 2.05 -3.37 -7.88
C SER A 52 1.68 -2.63 -9.18
N PRO A 53 0.45 -2.12 -9.33
CA PRO A 53 0.11 -1.20 -10.42
C PRO A 53 1.15 -0.12 -10.66
N GLY A 54 1.64 -0.06 -11.90
CA GLY A 54 2.61 0.94 -12.34
C GLY A 54 4.07 0.59 -12.07
N ASP A 55 4.38 -0.44 -11.29
CA ASP A 55 5.77 -0.87 -11.08
C ASP A 55 6.43 -1.30 -12.40
N THR A 56 7.74 -1.06 -12.51
CA THR A 56 8.58 -1.52 -13.62
C THR A 56 9.54 -2.58 -13.14
N ILE A 57 9.56 -3.75 -13.78
CA ILE A 57 10.57 -4.79 -13.52
C ILE A 57 11.73 -4.61 -14.50
N LEU A 58 12.89 -4.21 -14.00
CA LEU A 58 14.13 -4.05 -14.76
C LEU A 58 15.00 -5.30 -14.62
N VAL A 59 15.07 -6.10 -15.69
CA VAL A 59 15.83 -7.34 -15.71
C VAL A 59 17.25 -7.06 -16.22
N GLY A 60 18.24 -7.31 -15.37
CA GLY A 60 19.65 -7.27 -15.71
C GLY A 60 20.06 -8.38 -16.66
N ALA A 61 21.14 -8.16 -17.40
CA ALA A 61 21.64 -9.12 -18.38
C ALA A 61 21.95 -10.49 -17.73
N GLY A 62 21.45 -11.55 -18.34
CA GLY A 62 21.63 -12.92 -17.87
C GLY A 62 20.66 -13.88 -18.55
N THR A 63 20.89 -15.18 -18.39
CA THR A 63 19.96 -16.22 -18.83
C THR A 63 19.14 -16.70 -17.64
N TYR A 64 17.82 -16.57 -17.73
CA TYR A 64 16.87 -17.00 -16.72
C TYR A 64 16.05 -18.17 -17.30
N ASN A 65 16.36 -19.39 -16.85
CA ASN A 65 15.68 -20.59 -17.37
C ASN A 65 14.41 -20.88 -16.56
N GLU A 66 13.37 -20.07 -16.78
CA GLU A 66 12.10 -20.14 -16.05
C GLU A 66 10.89 -19.91 -16.97
N THR A 67 9.70 -20.29 -16.50
CA THR A 67 8.43 -19.91 -17.14
C THR A 67 7.80 -18.78 -16.35
N VAL A 68 7.50 -17.66 -17.01
CA VAL A 68 6.91 -16.48 -16.37
C VAL A 68 5.43 -16.39 -16.73
N THR A 69 4.57 -16.31 -15.71
CA THR A 69 3.13 -16.10 -15.86
C THR A 69 2.78 -14.65 -15.54
N VAL A 70 2.22 -13.94 -16.52
CA VAL A 70 1.72 -12.57 -16.38
C VAL A 70 0.19 -12.60 -16.47
N GLY A 71 -0.48 -12.61 -15.32
CA GLY A 71 -1.94 -12.70 -15.27
C GLY A 71 -2.56 -12.33 -13.92
N LYS A 72 -1.78 -11.69 -13.04
CA LYS A 72 -2.30 -11.16 -11.78
C LYS A 72 -3.02 -9.84 -12.07
N ASN A 73 -4.13 -9.62 -11.38
CA ASN A 73 -4.75 -8.31 -11.36
C ASN A 73 -3.79 -7.36 -10.63
N LEU A 74 -3.42 -6.29 -11.31
CA LEU A 74 -2.63 -5.20 -10.78
C LEU A 74 -3.62 -4.18 -10.20
#